data_AF-A0AAV9N7B3-F1
#
_entry.id   AF-A0AAV9N7B3-F1
#
_cell.length_a   1.000
_cell.length_b   1.000
_cell.length_c   1.000
_cell.angle_alpha   90.00
_cell.angle_beta   90.00
_cell.angle_gamma   90.00
#
_symmetry.space_group_name_H-M   'P 1'
#
loop_
_entity.id
_entity.type
_entity.pdbx_description
1 polymer ?
#
loop_
_entity_poly.entity_id
_entity_poly.type
_entity_poly.pdbx_seq_one_letter_code
_entity_poly.pdbx_strand_id
1 'polypeptide(L)'
;MLLILRLFYQASSFDKGENRSWGDLNIKPPLGNSSISRIHHGSYMKSFRQSLEPSPNFFAAYERLSTTDWRDKALSHSEQFSTYRVISMTWVKALASPFSHEFIQFIVEHPTTYERTRVAVGREETGDWVISGWNWASGDPPSHHYTLPLPLLSLIFHKSNRPDIGSISHLLAKVTEKKPQYNLIREMCWWYAETIFEEMNSRYGGSLKEWEWSEYRYSFIVKTAILKRKVLTEHAEAFRVQIANEMQY
;
A
#
# COMPACT_ATOMS: atom_id res chain seq x y z
N MET A 1 -12.01 30.43 -26.57
CA MET A 1 -12.27 29.45 -25.49
C MET A 1 -11.91 28.05 -25.99
N LEU A 2 -10.60 27.74 -26.09
CA LEU A 2 -10.07 26.48 -26.63
C LEU A 2 -8.71 26.20 -25.98
N LEU A 3 -8.73 25.81 -24.69
CA LEU A 3 -7.52 25.53 -23.90
C LEU A 3 -7.58 24.16 -23.18
N ILE A 4 -8.55 23.31 -23.53
CA ILE A 4 -8.82 22.03 -22.83
C ILE A 4 -8.24 20.80 -23.56
N LEU A 5 -7.66 20.95 -24.75
CA LEU A 5 -7.25 19.79 -25.58
C LEU A 5 -5.76 19.42 -25.56
N ARG A 6 -4.93 20.03 -24.70
CA ARG A 6 -3.49 19.70 -24.61
C ARG A 6 -3.08 18.77 -23.45
N LEU A 7 -4.03 18.18 -22.71
CA LEU A 7 -3.73 17.24 -21.60
C LEU A 7 -3.68 15.75 -22.00
N PHE A 8 -3.74 15.39 -23.29
CA PHE A 8 -3.98 14.00 -23.70
C PHE A 8 -2.82 13.27 -24.39
N TYR A 9 -1.57 13.73 -24.35
CA TYR A 9 -0.51 13.12 -25.19
C TYR A 9 0.92 13.05 -24.63
N GLN A 10 1.12 12.88 -23.32
CA GLN A 10 2.46 12.61 -22.77
C GLN A 10 2.47 11.49 -21.69
N ALA A 11 1.90 10.33 -22.00
CA ALA A 11 2.15 9.08 -21.25
C ALA A 11 2.66 7.95 -22.16
N SER A 12 3.17 8.28 -23.34
CA SER A 12 3.65 7.30 -24.32
C SER A 12 5.04 7.68 -24.83
N SER A 13 6.05 7.54 -23.97
CA SER A 13 7.45 7.37 -24.39
C SER A 13 8.31 6.91 -23.21
N PHE A 14 8.28 5.62 -22.89
CA PHE A 14 9.45 4.94 -22.35
C PHE A 14 9.45 3.49 -22.85
N ASP A 15 10.64 3.03 -23.22
CA ASP A 15 10.93 1.98 -24.18
C ASP A 15 10.30 0.60 -23.91
N LYS A 16 9.82 -0.02 -25.00
CA LYS A 16 9.72 -1.47 -25.12
C LYS A 16 11.11 -2.01 -25.45
N GLY A 17 11.77 -2.57 -24.44
CA GLY A 17 13.03 -3.29 -24.58
C GLY A 17 13.02 -4.59 -23.79
N GLU A 18 12.96 -5.70 -24.53
CA GLU A 18 13.41 -7.05 -24.17
C GLU A 18 12.54 -7.97 -23.30
N ASN A 19 11.90 -8.88 -24.03
CA ASN A 19 11.68 -10.30 -23.72
C ASN A 19 12.52 -10.89 -22.58
N ARG A 20 11.86 -11.64 -21.68
CA ARG A 20 12.37 -12.94 -21.19
C ARG A 20 11.24 -13.83 -20.65
N SER A 21 11.08 -14.96 -21.32
CA SER A 21 10.27 -16.12 -20.96
C SER A 21 10.92 -16.87 -19.79
N TRP A 22 10.16 -17.16 -18.73
CA TRP A 22 10.34 -18.28 -17.78
C TRP A 22 8.96 -18.45 -17.10
N GLY A 23 8.31 -19.60 -17.00
CA GLY A 23 8.75 -20.99 -16.92
C GLY A 23 7.99 -21.60 -15.73
N ASP A 24 7.03 -22.47 -16.01
CA ASP A 24 6.22 -23.22 -15.03
C ASP A 24 7.09 -23.91 -13.97
N LEU A 25 6.79 -23.70 -12.68
CA LEU A 25 7.18 -24.63 -11.61
C LEU A 25 6.09 -24.75 -10.54
N ASN A 26 5.29 -25.80 -10.71
CA ASN A 26 4.52 -26.49 -9.67
C ASN A 26 5.45 -27.02 -8.57
N ILE A 27 5.23 -26.65 -7.31
CA ILE A 27 5.80 -27.39 -6.16
C ILE A 27 4.72 -27.56 -5.09
N LYS A 28 4.32 -28.82 -4.86
CA LYS A 28 3.53 -29.27 -3.70
C LYS A 28 4.43 -29.31 -2.44
N PRO A 29 3.89 -29.05 -1.23
CA PRO A 29 4.64 -29.24 0.01
C PRO A 29 4.55 -30.71 0.52
N PRO A 30 5.60 -31.25 1.16
CA PRO A 30 5.50 -32.52 1.87
C PRO A 30 4.99 -32.33 3.31
N LEU A 31 4.10 -33.26 3.69
CA LEU A 31 3.59 -33.51 5.04
C LEU A 31 4.56 -34.39 5.86
N GLY A 32 4.65 -34.08 7.16
CA GLY A 32 4.77 -35.05 8.27
C GLY A 32 6.17 -35.60 8.61
N ASN A 33 6.65 -35.42 9.86
CA ASN A 33 6.22 -36.24 11.01
C ASN A 33 7.02 -35.94 12.31
N SER A 34 6.25 -35.87 13.41
CA SER A 34 6.48 -36.27 14.81
C SER A 34 7.88 -36.37 15.42
N SER A 35 8.02 -35.87 16.67
CA SER A 35 8.41 -36.68 17.83
C SER A 35 8.06 -35.97 19.16
N ILE A 36 7.44 -36.74 20.05
CA ILE A 36 7.13 -36.42 21.45
C ILE A 36 8.35 -36.73 22.31
N SER A 37 8.74 -35.85 23.24
CA SER A 37 9.50 -36.28 24.43
C SER A 37 9.28 -35.38 25.65
N ARG A 38 8.60 -35.99 26.63
CA ARG A 38 8.77 -35.97 28.09
C ARG A 38 9.15 -34.69 28.86
N ILE A 39 8.23 -34.42 29.77
CA ILE A 39 8.23 -33.61 30.99
C ILE A 39 9.49 -33.79 31.85
N HIS A 40 10.04 -32.68 32.33
CA HIS A 40 10.80 -32.60 33.57
C HIS A 40 10.19 -31.52 34.48
N HIS A 41 9.84 -31.96 35.70
CA HIS A 41 9.38 -31.16 36.82
C HIS A 41 10.60 -30.54 37.53
N GLY A 42 10.57 -29.25 37.84
CA GLY A 42 11.56 -28.68 38.77
C GLY A 42 11.59 -27.16 38.83
N SER A 43 11.31 -26.65 40.03
CA SER A 43 11.70 -25.34 40.57
C SER A 43 10.80 -24.13 40.27
N TYR A 44 10.03 -23.80 41.29
CA TYR A 44 9.41 -22.50 41.54
C TYR A 44 10.45 -21.38 41.47
N MET A 45 10.33 -20.51 40.47
CA MET A 45 10.56 -19.09 40.65
C MET A 45 9.28 -18.37 40.23
N LYS A 46 8.71 -17.57 41.13
CA LYS A 46 7.66 -16.60 40.78
C LYS A 46 8.30 -15.61 39.81
N SER A 47 8.23 -15.88 38.51
CA SER A 47 8.47 -14.85 37.51
C SER A 47 7.42 -13.79 37.76
N PHE A 48 7.86 -12.56 38.04
CA PHE A 48 7.02 -11.39 37.84
C PHE A 48 6.46 -11.46 36.42
N ARG A 49 5.22 -11.93 36.28
CA ARG A 49 4.39 -11.56 35.13
C ARG A 49 4.16 -10.08 35.33
N GLN A 50 5.05 -9.24 34.80
CA GLN A 50 4.58 -7.97 34.27
C GLN A 50 3.44 -8.34 33.33
N SER A 51 2.22 -7.97 33.70
CA SER A 51 1.15 -7.85 32.74
C SER A 51 1.72 -6.98 31.63
N LEU A 52 2.02 -7.59 30.48
CA LEU A 52 2.17 -6.83 29.26
C LEU A 52 0.82 -6.13 29.08
N GLU A 53 0.77 -4.87 29.48
CA GLU A 53 -0.25 -3.96 28.96
C GLU A 53 -0.27 -4.17 27.45
N PRO A 54 -1.44 -4.41 26.84
CA PRO A 54 -1.51 -4.62 25.41
C PRO A 54 -0.87 -3.41 24.74
N SER A 55 0.21 -3.68 24.00
CA SER A 55 0.92 -2.64 23.26
C SER A 55 -0.12 -1.84 22.46
N PRO A 56 -0.10 -0.49 22.52
CA PRO A 56 -1.10 0.32 21.86
C PRO A 56 -1.17 -0.07 20.37
N ASN A 57 -2.35 -0.50 19.93
CA ASN A 57 -2.57 -0.79 18.52
C ASN A 57 -2.69 0.55 17.77
N PHE A 58 -1.57 1.03 17.23
CA PHE A 58 -1.48 2.29 16.48
C PHE A 58 -2.40 2.36 15.26
N PHE A 59 -2.91 1.21 14.82
CA PHE A 59 -3.79 1.08 13.68
C PHE A 59 -5.23 0.73 14.09
N ALA A 60 -5.59 0.84 15.38
CA ALA A 60 -6.95 0.56 15.84
C ALA A 60 -7.92 1.72 15.59
N ALA A 61 -7.43 2.96 15.60
CA ALA A 61 -8.26 4.15 15.40
C ALA A 61 -8.01 4.76 14.02
N TYR A 62 -9.09 5.15 13.34
CA TYR A 62 -8.99 5.87 12.09
C TYR A 62 -8.25 7.20 12.30
N GLU A 63 -7.22 7.41 11.49
CA GLU A 63 -6.48 8.66 11.46
C GLU A 63 -6.18 9.07 10.03
N ARG A 64 -6.19 10.39 9.83
CA ARG A 64 -5.70 11.05 8.63
C ARG A 64 -4.72 12.14 9.06
N LEU A 65 -3.44 11.92 8.79
CA LEU A 65 -2.36 12.82 9.17
C LEU A 65 -1.66 13.36 7.94
N SER A 66 -1.08 14.57 8.03
CA SER A 66 -0.14 15.01 6.99
C SER A 66 1.09 14.07 6.99
N THR A 67 1.81 14.00 5.88
CA THR A 67 3.03 13.17 5.83
C THR A 67 4.08 13.57 6.87
N THR A 68 4.12 14.84 7.24
CA THR A 68 5.01 15.38 8.27
C THR A 68 4.56 14.94 9.66
N ASP A 69 3.26 15.10 9.98
CA ASP A 69 2.71 14.67 11.27
C ASP A 69 2.81 13.15 11.45
N TRP A 70 2.60 12.38 10.37
CA TRP A 70 2.79 10.93 10.36
C TRP A 70 4.25 10.55 10.65
N ARG A 71 5.23 11.25 10.06
CA ARG A 71 6.65 11.05 10.38
C ARG A 71 6.94 11.38 11.83
N ASP A 72 6.46 12.49 12.34
CA ASP A 72 6.73 12.93 13.71
C ASP A 72 6.06 11.98 14.72
N LYS A 73 4.88 11.44 14.39
CA LYS A 73 4.23 10.35 15.14
C LYS A 73 5.07 9.06 15.11
N ALA A 74 5.59 8.68 13.94
CA ALA A 74 6.42 7.48 13.81
C ALA A 74 7.74 7.59 14.59
N LEU A 75 8.33 8.79 14.64
CA LEU A 75 9.56 9.08 15.41
C LEU A 75 9.31 9.07 16.92
N SER A 76 8.23 9.70 17.37
CA SER A 76 7.87 9.73 18.81
C SER A 76 7.54 8.34 19.38
N HIS A 77 7.17 7.39 18.51
CA HIS A 77 6.84 6.01 18.87
C HIS A 77 7.75 5.00 18.16
N SER A 78 9.02 5.37 17.94
CA SER A 78 9.96 4.62 17.11
C SER A 78 10.16 3.17 17.55
N GLU A 79 10.24 2.89 18.85
CA GLU A 79 10.37 1.52 19.37
C GLU A 79 9.23 0.61 18.89
N GLN A 80 7.99 1.12 18.92
CA GLN A 80 6.80 0.36 18.52
C GLN A 80 6.68 0.26 17.00
N PHE A 81 6.90 1.35 16.27
CA PHE A 81 6.84 1.34 14.80
C PHE A 81 7.99 0.55 14.16
N SER A 82 9.12 0.43 14.84
CA SER A 82 10.28 -0.36 14.38
C SER A 82 10.03 -1.87 14.41
N THR A 83 8.96 -2.35 15.05
CA THR A 83 8.61 -3.77 15.00
C THR A 83 7.90 -4.10 13.68
N TYR A 84 7.00 -3.24 13.21
CA TYR A 84 6.23 -3.46 12.00
C TYR A 84 7.07 -3.45 10.72
N ARG A 85 6.70 -4.31 9.77
CA ARG A 85 7.36 -4.40 8.46
C ARG A 85 6.34 -4.19 7.35
N VAL A 86 6.73 -3.46 6.32
CA VAL A 86 5.94 -3.30 5.10
C VAL A 86 6.19 -4.50 4.20
N ILE A 87 5.14 -5.25 3.92
CA ILE A 87 5.20 -6.51 3.17
C ILE A 87 5.02 -6.29 1.68
N SER A 88 4.14 -5.36 1.34
CA SER A 88 3.88 -5.00 -0.04
C SER A 88 3.35 -3.58 -0.13
N MET A 89 3.44 -3.01 -1.32
CA MET A 89 2.72 -1.81 -1.69
C MET A 89 1.95 -2.03 -2.98
N THR A 90 0.85 -1.32 -3.16
CA THR A 90 0.07 -1.31 -4.39
C THR A 90 -0.25 0.12 -4.77
N TRP A 91 0.05 0.49 -6.01
CA TRP A 91 -0.44 1.72 -6.61
C TRP A 91 -1.86 1.48 -7.07
N VAL A 92 -2.80 2.27 -6.57
CA VAL A 92 -4.22 2.13 -6.78
C VAL A 92 -4.78 3.37 -7.47
N LYS A 93 -5.74 3.17 -8.37
CA LYS A 93 -6.62 4.22 -8.90
C LYS A 93 -8.02 4.07 -8.33
N ALA A 94 -8.57 5.11 -7.73
CA ALA A 94 -9.97 5.15 -7.33
C ALA A 94 -10.85 5.47 -8.55
N LEU A 95 -11.59 4.47 -9.04
CA LEU A 95 -12.41 4.65 -10.23
C LEU A 95 -13.60 5.57 -10.00
N ALA A 96 -14.15 5.61 -8.79
CA ALA A 96 -15.29 6.47 -8.47
C ALA A 96 -14.90 7.94 -8.24
N SER A 97 -13.61 8.25 -8.13
CA SER A 97 -13.13 9.62 -7.96
C SER A 97 -13.33 10.42 -9.26
N PRO A 98 -13.91 11.64 -9.22
CA PRO A 98 -14.09 12.51 -10.39
C PRO A 98 -12.80 12.75 -11.20
N PHE A 99 -11.66 12.76 -10.49
CA PHE A 99 -10.33 12.95 -11.09
C PHE A 99 -9.51 11.67 -11.22
N SER A 100 -10.13 10.48 -11.08
CA SER A 100 -9.43 9.19 -11.11
C SER A 100 -8.22 9.16 -10.17
N HIS A 101 -8.43 9.58 -8.92
CA HIS A 101 -7.38 9.79 -7.91
C HIS A 101 -6.48 8.56 -7.80
N GLU A 102 -5.17 8.80 -7.72
CA GLU A 102 -4.15 7.76 -7.64
C GLU A 102 -3.39 7.88 -6.32
N PHE A 103 -3.17 6.75 -5.67
CA PHE A 103 -2.61 6.69 -4.32
C PHE A 103 -1.89 5.34 -4.10
N ILE A 104 -1.09 5.24 -3.04
CA ILE A 104 -0.41 3.99 -2.66
C ILE A 104 -1.10 3.38 -1.45
N GLN A 105 -1.29 2.07 -1.46
CA GLN A 105 -1.67 1.28 -0.29
C GLN A 105 -0.49 0.39 0.12
N PHE A 106 -0.08 0.47 1.38
CA PHE A 106 0.87 -0.45 1.99
C PHE A 106 0.12 -1.53 2.76
N ILE A 107 0.66 -2.76 2.73
CA ILE A 107 0.34 -3.80 3.72
C ILE A 107 1.47 -3.81 4.73
N VAL A 108 1.10 -3.61 5.99
CA VAL A 108 2.00 -3.58 7.14
C VAL A 108 1.69 -4.82 7.98
N GLU A 109 2.72 -5.53 8.41
CA GLU A 109 2.62 -6.75 9.20
C GLU A 109 3.46 -6.64 10.46
N HIS A 110 2.89 -7.07 11.58
CA HIS A 110 3.64 -7.26 12.80
C HIS A 110 4.45 -8.57 12.71
N PRO A 111 5.76 -8.57 12.96
CA PRO A 111 6.65 -9.68 12.58
C PRO A 111 6.46 -10.94 13.42
N THR A 112 5.91 -10.82 14.63
CA THR A 112 5.73 -11.96 15.55
C THR A 112 4.30 -12.48 15.58
N THR A 113 3.30 -11.59 15.47
CA THR A 113 1.88 -11.97 15.50
C THR A 113 1.33 -12.23 14.10
N TYR A 114 2.05 -11.78 13.06
CA TYR A 114 1.62 -11.77 11.67
C TYR A 114 0.31 -11.02 11.43
N GLU A 115 -0.12 -10.21 12.39
CA GLU A 115 -1.25 -9.31 12.25
C GLU A 115 -0.95 -8.30 11.15
N ARG A 116 -1.91 -8.13 10.24
CA ARG A 116 -1.79 -7.23 9.10
C ARG A 116 -2.75 -6.07 9.22
N THR A 117 -2.29 -4.94 8.72
CA THR A 117 -3.11 -3.76 8.51
C THR A 117 -2.69 -3.07 7.23
N ARG A 118 -3.45 -2.06 6.83
CA ARG A 118 -3.18 -1.27 5.64
C ARG A 118 -3.05 0.20 5.98
N VAL A 119 -2.13 0.85 5.27
CA VAL A 119 -1.90 2.29 5.32
C VAL A 119 -2.03 2.82 3.91
N ALA A 120 -2.88 3.82 3.70
CA ALA A 120 -3.00 4.49 2.40
C ALA A 120 -2.30 5.84 2.44
N VAL A 121 -1.65 6.21 1.34
CA VAL A 121 -1.00 7.51 1.19
C VAL A 121 -1.33 8.11 -0.16
N GLY A 122 -1.66 9.39 -0.18
CA GLY A 122 -2.09 10.05 -1.40
C GLY A 122 -1.92 11.56 -1.34
N ARG A 123 -1.84 12.16 -2.53
CA ARG A 123 -1.75 13.61 -2.70
C ARG A 123 -3.09 14.19 -3.15
N GLU A 124 -3.60 15.13 -2.38
CA GLU A 124 -4.82 15.89 -2.63
C GLU A 124 -4.52 17.38 -2.75
N GLU A 125 -5.50 18.18 -3.20
CA GLU A 125 -5.35 19.64 -3.36
C GLU A 125 -4.90 20.35 -2.08
N THR A 126 -5.27 19.80 -0.92
CA THR A 126 -4.98 20.34 0.41
C THR A 126 -3.68 19.81 1.03
N GLY A 127 -3.00 18.87 0.38
CA GLY A 127 -1.73 18.31 0.87
C GLY A 127 -1.56 16.82 0.62
N ASP A 128 -0.49 16.28 1.21
CA ASP A 128 -0.16 14.86 1.15
C ASP A 128 -0.55 14.20 2.48
N TRP A 129 -1.33 13.14 2.39
CA TRP A 129 -2.00 12.54 3.54
C TRP A 129 -1.61 11.08 3.71
N VAL A 130 -1.51 10.66 4.96
CA VAL A 130 -1.40 9.27 5.39
C VAL A 130 -2.67 8.90 6.14
N ILE A 131 -3.31 7.82 5.70
CA ILE A 131 -4.54 7.27 6.28
C ILE A 131 -4.23 5.92 6.89
N SER A 132 -4.60 5.75 8.15
CA SER A 132 -4.38 4.52 8.93
C SER A 132 -5.60 4.19 9.79
N GLY A 133 -5.66 2.96 10.31
CA GLY A 133 -6.75 2.49 11.17
C GLY A 133 -8.16 2.56 10.58
N TRP A 134 -8.25 2.56 9.25
CA TRP A 134 -9.49 2.29 8.56
C TRP A 134 -9.88 0.81 8.77
N ASN A 135 -11.16 0.55 9.06
CA ASN A 135 -11.72 -0.80 9.00
C ASN A 135 -11.71 -1.36 7.57
N TRP A 136 -10.56 -1.88 7.15
CA TRP A 136 -10.38 -2.46 5.81
C TRP A 136 -11.29 -3.67 5.57
N ALA A 137 -11.73 -4.35 6.63
CA ALA A 137 -12.62 -5.51 6.55
C ALA A 137 -14.06 -5.14 6.15
N SER A 138 -14.52 -3.92 6.42
CA SER A 138 -15.85 -3.48 5.92
C SER A 138 -15.87 -3.32 4.40
N GLY A 139 -14.70 -3.06 3.80
CA GLY A 139 -14.58 -2.68 2.40
C GLY A 139 -15.16 -1.30 2.07
N ASP A 140 -15.66 -0.56 3.07
CA ASP A 140 -16.26 0.77 2.89
C ASP A 140 -15.22 1.86 3.16
N PRO A 141 -14.82 2.67 2.16
CA PRO A 141 -13.81 3.70 2.32
C PRO A 141 -14.26 4.88 3.17
N PRO A 142 -13.31 5.55 3.86
CA PRO A 142 -13.61 6.75 4.64
C PRO A 142 -14.02 7.94 3.75
N SER A 143 -13.75 7.87 2.44
CA SER A 143 -14.16 8.89 1.49
C SER A 143 -14.26 8.34 0.05
N HIS A 144 -14.96 9.07 -0.81
CA HIS A 144 -15.08 8.75 -2.24
C HIS A 144 -13.74 8.75 -2.99
N HIS A 145 -12.70 9.39 -2.44
CA HIS A 145 -11.36 9.39 -3.03
C HIS A 145 -10.70 8.00 -3.03
N TYR A 146 -11.26 7.04 -2.30
CA TYR A 146 -10.75 5.67 -2.19
C TYR A 146 -11.76 4.60 -2.64
N THR A 147 -12.91 5.01 -3.18
CA THR A 147 -13.97 4.09 -3.65
C THR A 147 -13.62 3.46 -5.00
N LEU A 148 -13.98 2.18 -5.14
CA LEU A 148 -13.63 1.33 -6.29
C LEU A 148 -12.12 1.34 -6.57
N PRO A 149 -11.31 0.78 -5.65
CA PRO A 149 -9.87 0.73 -5.82
C PRO A 149 -9.50 -0.24 -6.96
N LEU A 150 -8.85 0.26 -8.00
CA LEU A 150 -8.32 -0.53 -9.11
C LEU A 150 -6.79 -0.62 -8.97
N PRO A 151 -6.19 -1.80 -8.72
CA PRO A 151 -4.75 -1.92 -8.49
C PRO A 151 -3.99 -1.83 -9.82
N LEU A 152 -3.05 -0.90 -9.96
CA LEU A 152 -2.30 -0.67 -11.21
C LEU A 152 -0.98 -1.43 -11.20
N LEU A 153 -0.22 -1.30 -10.11
CA LEU A 153 1.05 -1.98 -9.87
C LEU A 153 1.07 -2.49 -8.44
N SER A 154 1.62 -3.68 -8.22
CA SER A 154 1.86 -4.21 -6.88
C SER A 154 3.32 -4.62 -6.75
N LEU A 155 3.97 -4.26 -5.65
CA LEU A 155 5.32 -4.69 -5.32
C LEU A 155 5.28 -5.47 -4.02
N ILE A 156 5.76 -6.72 -4.05
CA ILE A 156 5.92 -7.55 -2.86
C ILE A 156 7.39 -7.51 -2.45
N PHE A 157 7.68 -6.98 -1.27
CA PHE A 157 9.05 -6.82 -0.78
C PHE A 157 9.64 -8.17 -0.34
N HIS A 158 10.89 -8.42 -0.72
CA HIS A 158 11.64 -9.58 -0.25
C HIS A 158 11.79 -9.53 1.27
N LYS A 159 11.62 -10.68 1.95
CA LYS A 159 11.65 -10.76 3.42
C LYS A 159 12.91 -10.16 4.04
N SER A 160 14.06 -10.26 3.36
CA SER A 160 15.35 -9.73 3.81
C SER A 160 15.47 -8.20 3.72
N ASN A 161 14.61 -7.52 2.96
CA ASN A 161 14.72 -6.10 2.67
C ASN A 161 13.40 -5.33 2.83
N ARG A 162 12.54 -5.80 3.75
CA ARG A 162 11.27 -5.13 4.06
C ARG A 162 11.52 -3.84 4.84
N PRO A 163 11.01 -2.69 4.38
CA PRO A 163 11.12 -1.46 5.16
C PRO A 163 10.31 -1.54 6.46
N ASP A 164 10.76 -0.79 7.46
CA ASP A 164 9.96 -0.47 8.64
C ASP A 164 9.12 0.79 8.43
N ILE A 165 8.23 1.08 9.38
CA ILE A 165 7.36 2.25 9.30
C ILE A 165 8.13 3.57 9.36
N GLY A 166 9.18 3.66 10.17
CA GLY A 166 10.00 4.89 10.24
C GLY A 166 10.60 5.26 8.88
N SER A 167 11.13 4.26 8.17
CA SER A 167 11.75 4.40 6.87
C SER A 167 10.77 4.86 5.80
N ILE A 168 9.56 4.29 5.76
CA ILE A 168 8.53 4.78 4.83
C ILE A 168 8.07 6.19 5.23
N SER A 169 7.89 6.50 6.52
CA SER A 169 7.41 7.82 6.95
C SER A 169 8.38 8.93 6.55
N HIS A 170 9.68 8.69 6.67
CA HIS A 170 10.71 9.60 6.16
C HIS A 170 10.65 9.76 4.65
N LEU A 171 10.46 8.67 3.89
CA LEU A 171 10.31 8.75 2.44
C LEU A 171 9.10 9.60 2.06
N LEU A 172 7.95 9.35 2.66
CA LEU A 172 6.69 10.07 2.36
C LEU A 172 6.85 11.57 2.57
N ALA A 173 7.36 11.98 3.74
CA ALA A 173 7.64 13.38 4.04
C ALA A 173 8.65 13.99 3.08
N LYS A 174 9.73 13.26 2.73
CA LYS A 174 10.74 13.72 1.77
C LYS A 174 10.15 13.91 0.37
N VAL A 175 9.23 13.05 -0.07
CA VAL A 175 8.55 13.22 -1.37
C VAL A 175 7.66 14.46 -1.35
N THR A 176 6.93 14.70 -0.25
CA THR A 176 6.15 15.93 -0.04
C THR A 176 7.04 17.18 -0.15
N GLU A 177 8.19 17.18 0.51
CA GLU A 177 9.15 18.29 0.50
C GLU A 177 9.70 18.62 -0.90
N LYS A 178 9.82 17.63 -1.81
CA LYS A 178 10.25 17.88 -3.20
C LYS A 178 9.28 18.83 -3.92
N LYS A 179 7.98 18.74 -3.60
CA LYS A 179 6.89 19.48 -4.28
C LYS A 179 5.76 19.75 -3.29
N PRO A 180 5.87 20.75 -2.41
CA PRO A 180 4.89 20.96 -1.33
C PRO A 180 3.54 21.49 -1.81
N GLN A 181 3.49 22.13 -2.97
CA GLN A 181 2.27 22.67 -3.55
C GLN A 181 1.68 21.72 -4.58
N TYR A 182 0.37 21.52 -4.52
CA TYR A 182 -0.36 20.76 -5.52
C TYR A 182 -0.38 21.51 -6.86
N ASN A 183 -0.04 20.82 -7.94
CA ASN A 183 -0.11 21.37 -9.28
C ASN A 183 -0.98 20.49 -10.17
N LEU A 184 -2.16 21.01 -10.55
CA LEU A 184 -3.17 20.34 -11.38
C LEU A 184 -2.68 19.92 -12.78
N ILE A 185 -1.50 20.37 -13.22
CA ILE A 185 -0.95 20.05 -14.55
C ILE A 185 0.18 19.01 -14.47
N ARG A 186 0.98 19.00 -13.39
CA ARG A 186 2.21 18.19 -13.33
C ARG A 186 2.35 17.39 -12.05
N GLU A 187 2.27 18.04 -10.89
CA GLU A 187 2.53 17.41 -9.59
C GLU A 187 1.23 17.07 -8.83
N MET A 188 0.35 16.32 -9.49
CA MET A 188 -0.93 15.83 -8.96
C MET A 188 -0.77 14.51 -8.18
N CYS A 189 -1.89 13.83 -7.89
CA CYS A 189 -1.95 12.54 -7.22
C CYS A 189 -1.10 11.43 -7.85
N TRP A 190 -1.12 11.29 -9.18
CA TRP A 190 -0.35 10.27 -9.89
C TRP A 190 1.17 10.47 -9.76
N TRP A 191 1.64 11.72 -9.79
CA TRP A 191 3.07 12.04 -9.64
C TRP A 191 3.59 11.60 -8.26
N TYR A 192 2.78 11.82 -7.23
CA TYR A 192 3.13 11.44 -5.87
C TYR A 192 3.18 9.91 -5.72
N ALA A 193 2.17 9.22 -6.23
CA ALA A 193 2.11 7.76 -6.23
C ALA A 193 3.28 7.14 -7.01
N GLU A 194 3.56 7.65 -8.21
CA GLU A 194 4.71 7.26 -9.04
C GLU A 194 6.02 7.42 -8.27
N THR A 195 6.29 8.62 -7.75
CA THR A 195 7.55 8.94 -7.08
C THR A 195 7.78 8.03 -5.88
N ILE A 196 6.74 7.74 -5.08
CA ILE A 196 6.84 6.79 -3.97
C ILE A 196 7.13 5.39 -4.51
N PHE A 197 6.39 4.96 -5.53
CA PHE A 197 6.51 3.61 -6.05
C PHE A 197 7.92 3.34 -6.60
N GLU A 198 8.46 4.25 -7.39
CA GLU A 198 9.81 4.17 -7.94
C GLU A 198 10.89 4.20 -6.86
N GLU A 199 10.78 5.11 -5.88
CA GLU A 199 11.75 5.21 -4.78
C GLU A 199 11.73 3.94 -3.90
N MET A 200 10.55 3.39 -3.62
CA MET A 200 10.41 2.15 -2.86
C MET A 200 10.96 0.95 -3.64
N ASN A 201 10.65 0.84 -4.94
CA ASN A 201 11.17 -0.24 -5.77
C ASN A 201 12.70 -0.17 -5.91
N SER A 202 13.25 1.03 -6.13
CA SER A 202 14.69 1.26 -6.26
C SER A 202 15.45 0.92 -4.98
N ARG A 203 14.92 1.31 -3.81
CA ARG A 203 15.60 1.10 -2.51
C ARG A 203 15.43 -0.31 -1.95
N TYR A 204 14.23 -0.87 -2.06
CA TYR A 204 13.90 -2.12 -1.37
C TYR A 204 13.80 -3.34 -2.31
N GLY A 205 13.62 -3.10 -3.61
CA GLY A 205 13.38 -4.17 -4.59
C GLY A 205 12.12 -4.97 -4.28
N GLY A 206 11.94 -6.09 -4.97
CA GLY A 206 10.82 -6.98 -4.75
C GLY A 206 10.30 -7.63 -6.03
N SER A 207 9.23 -8.40 -5.88
CA SER A 207 8.49 -8.96 -7.00
C SER A 207 7.42 -7.96 -7.46
N LEU A 208 7.67 -7.35 -8.62
CA LEU A 208 6.73 -6.43 -9.27
C LEU A 208 5.68 -7.23 -10.05
N LYS A 209 4.42 -6.91 -9.81
CA LYS A 209 3.27 -7.35 -10.61
C LYS A 209 2.66 -6.12 -11.28
N GLU A 210 2.61 -6.17 -12.60
CA GLU A 210 1.83 -5.24 -13.41
C GLU A 210 0.47 -5.86 -13.74
N TRP A 211 -0.60 -5.11 -13.48
CA TRP A 211 -1.97 -5.56 -13.76
C TRP A 211 -2.34 -5.25 -15.21
N GLU A 212 -3.26 -6.01 -15.80
CA GLU A 212 -3.63 -5.86 -17.23
C GLU A 212 -4.08 -4.44 -17.61
N TRP A 213 -4.74 -3.76 -16.67
CA TRP A 213 -5.25 -2.39 -16.81
C TRP A 213 -4.29 -1.31 -16.28
N SER A 214 -3.03 -1.65 -16.05
CA SER A 214 -2.03 -0.70 -15.56
C SER A 214 -1.74 0.43 -16.56
N GLU A 215 -2.03 0.22 -17.85
CA GLU A 215 -1.92 1.22 -18.91
C GLU A 215 -2.75 2.49 -18.63
N TYR A 216 -3.76 2.41 -17.75
CA TYR A 216 -4.58 3.56 -17.37
C TYR A 216 -3.97 4.42 -16.26
N ARG A 217 -2.76 4.13 -15.76
CA ARG A 217 -1.97 5.07 -14.94
C ARG A 217 -1.89 6.44 -15.62
N TYR A 218 -1.83 7.51 -14.83
CA TYR A 218 -1.73 8.90 -15.30
C TYR A 218 -2.93 9.41 -16.11
N SER A 219 -3.97 8.59 -16.27
CA SER A 219 -5.11 8.92 -17.12
C SER A 219 -6.38 9.19 -16.33
N PHE A 220 -7.19 10.10 -16.85
CA PHE A 220 -8.59 10.24 -16.47
C PHE A 220 -9.40 9.14 -17.16
N ILE A 221 -9.97 8.22 -16.41
CA ILE A 221 -10.85 7.15 -16.95
C ILE A 221 -12.26 7.72 -17.17
N VAL A 222 -12.34 8.80 -17.93
CA VAL A 222 -13.60 9.49 -18.28
C VAL A 222 -14.10 9.01 -19.65
N LYS A 223 -13.24 8.38 -20.47
CA LYS A 223 -13.52 8.07 -21.88
C LYS A 223 -13.28 6.60 -22.27
N THR A 224 -13.37 5.65 -21.34
CA THR A 224 -13.38 4.23 -21.75
C THR A 224 -14.78 3.86 -22.24
N ALA A 225 -14.87 3.07 -23.32
CA ALA A 225 -16.15 2.54 -23.80
C ALA A 225 -16.93 1.91 -22.63
N ILE A 226 -18.25 2.04 -22.59
CA ILE A 226 -19.10 1.60 -21.46
C ILE A 226 -18.75 0.17 -21.01
N LEU A 227 -18.49 -0.73 -21.97
CA LEU A 227 -18.07 -2.11 -21.69
C LEU A 227 -16.71 -2.18 -20.97
N LYS A 228 -15.71 -1.43 -21.43
CA LYS A 228 -14.39 -1.34 -20.75
C LYS A 228 -14.54 -0.77 -19.35
N ARG A 229 -15.38 0.27 -19.18
CA ARG A 229 -15.66 0.85 -17.86
C ARG A 229 -16.28 -0.17 -16.91
N LYS A 230 -17.23 -0.98 -17.39
CA LYS A 230 -17.86 -2.06 -16.63
C LYS A 230 -16.83 -3.10 -16.18
N VAL A 231 -15.98 -3.57 -17.09
CA VAL A 231 -14.91 -4.54 -16.77
C VAL A 231 -13.95 -4.00 -15.71
N LEU A 232 -13.50 -2.74 -15.84
CA LEU A 232 -12.65 -2.11 -14.83
C LEU A 232 -13.35 -1.99 -13.46
N THR A 233 -14.64 -1.68 -13.45
CA THR A 233 -15.43 -1.65 -12.21
C THR A 233 -15.53 -3.03 -11.56
N GLU A 234 -15.76 -4.09 -12.33
CA GLU A 234 -15.80 -5.47 -11.83
C GLU A 234 -14.45 -5.88 -11.19
N HIS A 235 -13.32 -5.52 -11.80
CA HIS A 235 -12.01 -5.76 -11.22
C HIS A 235 -11.73 -4.92 -9.97
N ALA A 236 -12.19 -3.68 -9.92
CA ALA A 236 -12.07 -2.84 -8.73
C ALA A 236 -12.90 -3.38 -7.56
N GLU A 237 -14.11 -3.90 -7.83
CA GLU A 237 -14.93 -4.59 -6.82
C GLU A 237 -14.27 -5.88 -6.34
N ALA A 238 -13.73 -6.69 -7.25
CA ALA A 238 -13.00 -7.90 -6.89
C ALA A 238 -11.79 -7.58 -5.99
N PHE A 239 -11.06 -6.52 -6.30
CA PHE A 239 -9.94 -6.07 -5.47
C PHE A 239 -10.39 -5.54 -4.10
N ARG A 240 -11.52 -4.80 -4.03
CA ARG A 240 -12.12 -4.37 -2.77
C ARG A 240 -12.49 -5.56 -1.88
N VAL A 241 -13.10 -6.59 -2.45
CA VAL A 241 -13.42 -7.85 -1.75
C VAL A 241 -12.15 -8.58 -1.30
N GLN A 242 -11.13 -8.62 -2.14
CA GLN A 242 -9.82 -9.18 -1.78
C GLN A 242 -9.23 -8.44 -0.57
N ILE A 243 -9.22 -7.10 -0.57
CA ILE A 243 -8.74 -6.28 0.56
C ILE A 243 -9.48 -6.65 1.83
N ALA A 244 -10.81 -6.73 1.79
CA ALA A 244 -11.63 -7.04 2.96
C ALA A 244 -11.33 -8.45 3.51
N ASN A 245 -11.17 -9.44 2.63
CA ASN A 245 -10.86 -10.82 3.01
C ASN A 245 -9.45 -10.99 3.58
N GLU A 246 -8.47 -10.24 3.08
CA GLU A 246 -7.09 -10.26 3.60
C GLU A 246 -6.96 -9.62 4.98
N MET A 247 -7.95 -8.82 5.40
CA MET A 247 -7.94 -8.02 6.63
C MET A 247 -9.01 -8.52 7.63
N GLN A 248 -9.41 -9.79 7.55
CA GLN A 248 -10.25 -10.39 8.59
C GLN A 248 -9.46 -10.48 9.90
N TYR A 249 -9.75 -9.53 10.80
CA TYR A 249 -9.24 -9.45 12.18
C TYR A 249 -9.91 -10.48 13.08
#